data_AF-A0A7X7PFK7-F1
#
_entry.id   AF-A0A7X7PFK7-F1
#
_cell.length_a   1.000
_cell.length_b   1.000
_cell.length_c   1.000
_cell.angle_alpha   90.00
_cell.angle_beta   90.00
_cell.angle_gamma   90.00
#
_symmetry.space_group_name_H-M   'P 1'
#
loop_
_entity.id
_entity.type
_entity.pdbx_description
1 polymer ?
#
loop_
_entity_poly.entity_id
_entity_poly.type
_entity_poly.pdbx_seq_one_letter_code
_entity_poly.pdbx_strand_id
1 'polypeptide(L)'
;WHADGNRASAGNVAEFRDEIRNASSRVLRDHLEAGDFSRWVLEVIADDELGARLRGIERWFHNDPDADVEAARTAVIAAIRDRYVQ
;
A
#
# COMPACT_ATOMS: atom_id res chain seq x y z
N TRP A 1 -3.38 -13.41 32.84
CA TRP A 1 -3.17 -12.24 31.98
C TRP A 1 -2.45 -12.69 30.72
N HIS A 2 -3.21 -13.05 29.68
CA HIS A 2 -2.68 -13.27 28.35
C HIS A 2 -3.14 -12.08 27.50
N ALA A 3 -2.19 -11.33 26.94
CA ALA A 3 -2.50 -10.27 26.00
C ALA A 3 -2.17 -10.79 24.60
N ASP A 4 -3.24 -11.07 23.85
CA ASP A 4 -3.23 -11.22 22.40
C ASP A 4 -2.60 -9.98 21.78
N GLY A 5 -1.41 -10.17 21.20
CA GLY A 5 -0.65 -9.15 20.49
C GLY A 5 -0.64 -9.38 18.98
N ASN A 6 -1.73 -9.92 18.39
CA ASN A 6 -1.84 -10.02 16.94
C ASN A 6 -2.47 -8.73 16.38
N ARG A 7 -1.74 -7.63 16.46
CA ARG A 7 -1.94 -6.53 15.51
C ARG A 7 -1.25 -6.97 14.23
N ALA A 8 -2.03 -7.31 13.21
CA ALA A 8 -1.53 -7.52 11.86
C ALA A 8 -0.85 -6.23 11.40
N SER A 9 0.46 -6.12 11.63
CA SER A 9 1.32 -5.26 10.84
C SER A 9 1.94 -6.18 9.81
N ALA A 10 1.76 -5.91 8.51
CA ALA A 10 2.65 -6.43 7.50
C ALA A 10 4.09 -6.21 8.01
N GLY A 11 4.82 -7.27 8.33
CA GLY A 11 6.20 -7.19 8.83
C GLY A 11 7.20 -7.09 7.70
N ASN A 12 6.75 -7.29 6.46
CA ASN A 12 7.56 -7.26 5.26
C ASN A 12 6.70 -6.88 4.03
N VAL A 13 7.39 -6.52 2.94
CA VAL A 13 6.77 -6.07 1.70
C VAL A 13 5.95 -7.16 1.00
N ALA A 14 6.26 -8.45 1.21
CA ALA A 14 5.51 -9.55 0.62
C ALA A 14 4.11 -9.69 1.25
N GLU A 15 4.02 -9.63 2.58
CA GLU A 15 2.76 -9.59 3.32
C GLU A 15 1.94 -8.36 2.92
N PHE A 16 2.55 -7.17 2.88
CA PHE A 16 1.89 -5.94 2.45
C PHE A 16 1.28 -6.07 1.05
N ARG A 17 2.02 -6.62 0.09
CA ARG A 17 1.52 -6.89 -1.27
C ARG A 17 0.33 -7.84 -1.26
N ASP A 18 0.37 -8.87 -0.44
CA ASP A 18 -0.68 -9.88 -0.40
C ASP A 18 -1.92 -9.34 0.33
N GLU A 19 -1.77 -8.50 1.34
CA GLU A 19 -2.85 -7.72 1.96
C GLU A 19 -3.48 -6.76 0.95
N ILE A 20 -2.68 -5.99 0.20
CA ILE A 20 -3.19 -5.12 -0.88
C ILE A 20 -3.90 -5.94 -1.95
N ARG A 21 -3.46 -7.16 -2.26
CA ARG A 21 -4.14 -8.01 -3.25
C ARG A 21 -5.51 -8.48 -2.77
N ASN A 22 -5.65 -8.77 -1.48
CA ASN A 22 -6.86 -9.40 -0.92
C ASN A 22 -7.82 -8.40 -0.27
N ALA A 23 -7.38 -7.17 0.03
CA ALA A 23 -8.21 -6.16 0.66
C ALA A 23 -9.45 -5.83 -0.17
N SER A 24 -10.58 -5.58 0.49
CA SER A 24 -11.77 -5.06 -0.20
C SER A 24 -11.49 -3.68 -0.81
N SER A 25 -12.19 -3.34 -1.89
CA SER A 25 -12.00 -2.03 -2.56
C SER A 25 -12.32 -0.85 -1.64
N ARG A 26 -13.22 -1.02 -0.65
CA ARG A 26 -13.48 -0.01 0.38
C ARG A 26 -12.25 0.26 1.24
N VAL A 27 -11.62 -0.79 1.77
CA VAL A 27 -10.42 -0.67 2.61
C VAL A 27 -9.26 -0.06 1.81
N LEU A 28 -9.09 -0.47 0.56
CA LEU A 28 -8.06 0.14 -0.30
C LEU A 28 -8.31 1.62 -0.53
N ARG A 29 -9.56 2.01 -0.82
CA ARG A 29 -9.92 3.42 -1.01
C ARG A 29 -9.55 4.26 0.20
N ASP A 30 -9.96 3.81 1.39
CA ASP A 30 -9.70 4.53 2.65
C ASP A 30 -8.18 4.76 2.85
N HIS A 31 -7.34 3.74 2.59
CA HIS A 31 -5.89 3.85 2.72
C HIS A 31 -5.23 4.68 1.60
N LEU A 32 -5.71 4.58 0.36
CA LEU A 32 -5.23 5.38 -0.77
C LEU A 32 -5.50 6.88 -0.55
N GLU A 33 -6.70 7.22 -0.07
CA GLU A 33 -7.09 8.59 0.23
C GLU A 33 -6.32 9.15 1.44
N ALA A 34 -6.00 8.31 2.42
CA ALA A 34 -5.22 8.69 3.60
C ALA A 34 -3.70 8.80 3.35
N GLY A 35 -3.19 8.26 2.23
CA GLY A 35 -1.76 8.20 1.96
C GLY A 35 -1.00 7.19 2.83
N ASP A 36 -1.69 6.16 3.30
CA ASP A 36 -1.14 5.21 4.28
C ASP A 36 -0.06 4.31 3.69
N PHE A 37 -0.12 3.97 2.41
CA PHE A 37 0.82 3.03 1.78
C PHE A 37 2.22 3.65 1.67
N SER A 38 2.31 4.89 1.17
CA SER A 38 3.61 5.56 1.09
C SER A 38 4.17 5.85 2.48
N ARG A 39 3.33 6.25 3.44
CA ARG A 39 3.74 6.46 4.83
C ARG A 39 4.31 5.19 5.44
N TRP A 40 3.59 4.08 5.35
CA TRP A 40 4.04 2.80 5.93
C TRP A 40 5.36 2.32 5.29
N VAL A 41 5.51 2.42 3.97
CA VAL A 41 6.76 2.03 3.30
C VAL A 41 7.94 2.91 3.76
N LEU A 42 7.75 4.21 3.87
CA LEU A 42 8.82 5.13 4.29
C LEU A 42 9.21 4.92 5.75
N GLU A 43 8.23 4.73 6.63
CA GLU A 43 8.47 4.67 8.09
C GLU A 43 8.87 3.27 8.57
N VAL A 44 8.34 2.20 7.96
CA VAL A 44 8.53 0.82 8.44
C VAL A 44 9.54 0.06 7.60
N ILE A 45 9.47 0.19 6.27
CA ILE A 45 10.38 -0.51 5.35
C ILE A 45 11.64 0.30 5.07
N ALA A 46 11.59 1.63 5.26
CA ALA A 46 12.66 2.57 4.94
C ALA A 46 13.13 2.48 3.47
N ASP A 47 12.18 2.26 2.55
CA ASP A 47 12.44 2.26 1.11
C ASP A 47 11.93 3.55 0.47
N ASP A 48 12.82 4.54 0.38
CA ASP A 48 12.52 5.87 -0.16
C ASP A 48 12.04 5.82 -1.62
N GLU A 49 12.61 4.91 -2.43
CA GLU A 49 12.25 4.79 -3.84
C GLU A 49 10.84 4.25 -4.01
N LEU A 50 10.52 3.14 -3.33
CA LEU A 50 9.16 2.60 -3.35
C LEU A 50 8.18 3.58 -2.73
N GLY A 51 8.52 4.20 -1.59
CA GLY A 51 7.68 5.20 -0.92
C GLY A 51 7.32 6.38 -1.83
N ALA A 52 8.28 6.90 -2.60
CA ALA A 52 8.03 7.97 -3.56
C ALA A 52 7.10 7.52 -4.70
N ARG A 53 7.25 6.30 -5.21
CA ARG A 53 6.36 5.74 -6.25
C ARG A 53 4.94 5.57 -5.73
N LEU A 54 4.77 5.00 -4.53
CA LEU A 54 3.45 4.82 -3.92
C LEU A 54 2.77 6.16 -3.65
N ARG A 55 3.52 7.17 -3.20
CA ARG A 55 2.99 8.53 -3.01
C ARG A 55 2.46 9.13 -4.31
N GLY A 56 3.11 8.83 -5.45
CA GLY A 56 2.62 9.23 -6.77
C GLY A 56 1.28 8.61 -7.12
N ILE A 57 1.10 7.32 -6.82
CA ILE A 57 -0.16 6.59 -7.05
C ILE A 57 -1.28 7.15 -6.15
N GLU A 58 -1.02 7.32 -4.86
CA GLU A 58 -1.97 7.91 -3.90
C GLU A 58 -2.39 9.32 -4.31
N ARG A 59 -1.44 10.16 -4.75
CA ARG A 59 -1.73 11.51 -5.24
C ARG A 59 -2.58 11.50 -6.50
N TRP A 60 -2.30 10.60 -7.45
CA TRP A 60 -3.14 10.46 -8.64
C TRP A 60 -4.57 10.07 -8.22
N PHE A 61 -4.70 9.04 -7.40
CA PHE A 61 -6.00 8.54 -6.93
C PHE A 61 -6.80 9.62 -6.19
N HIS A 62 -6.15 10.44 -5.36
CA HIS A 62 -6.80 11.52 -4.63
C HIS A 62 -7.29 12.67 -5.52
N ASN A 63 -6.56 12.97 -6.60
CA ASN A 63 -6.87 14.12 -7.46
C ASN A 63 -7.83 13.80 -8.60
N ASP A 64 -8.03 12.52 -8.90
CA ASP A 64 -8.91 12.05 -9.97
C ASP A 64 -10.23 11.51 -9.36
N PRO A 65 -11.34 12.25 -9.49
CA PRO A 65 -12.63 11.85 -8.90
C PRO A 65 -13.19 10.57 -9.52
N ASP A 66 -12.75 10.21 -10.73
CA ASP A 66 -13.15 9.01 -11.45
C ASP A 66 -12.12 7.87 -11.29
N ALA A 67 -11.13 8.03 -10.41
CA ALA A 67 -10.09 7.04 -10.19
C ALA A 67 -10.66 5.68 -9.76
N ASP A 68 -10.28 4.65 -10.52
CA ASP A 68 -10.63 3.26 -10.22
C ASP A 68 -9.67 2.70 -9.15
N VAL A 69 -10.26 2.19 -8.06
CA VAL A 69 -9.52 1.54 -6.96
C VAL A 69 -8.76 0.32 -7.45
N GLU A 70 -9.31 -0.44 -8.40
CA GLU A 70 -8.65 -1.65 -8.90
C GLU A 70 -7.47 -1.32 -9.83
N ALA A 71 -7.54 -0.19 -10.54
CA ALA A 71 -6.38 0.36 -11.25
C ALA A 71 -5.29 0.79 -10.27
N ALA A 72 -5.65 1.47 -9.17
CA ALA A 72 -4.70 1.84 -8.11
C ALA A 72 -4.06 0.59 -7.46
N ARG A 73 -4.86 -0.44 -7.14
CA ARG A 73 -4.37 -1.73 -6.62
C ARG A 73 -3.32 -2.34 -7.55
N THR A 74 -3.62 -2.38 -8.84
CA THR A 74 -2.73 -2.94 -9.86
C THR A 74 -1.42 -2.16 -9.92
N ALA A 75 -1.49 -0.82 -9.90
CA ALA A 75 -0.30 0.04 -9.91
C ALA A 75 0.57 -0.15 -8.66
N VAL A 76 -0.02 -0.24 -7.47
CA VAL A 76 0.72 -0.48 -6.22
C VAL A 76 1.42 -1.85 -6.27
N ILE A 77 0.72 -2.91 -6.67
CA ILE A 77 1.31 -4.26 -6.79
C ILE A 77 2.43 -4.28 -7.82
N ALA A 78 2.28 -3.60 -8.95
CA ALA A 78 3.32 -3.48 -9.97
C ALA A 78 4.56 -2.78 -9.42
N ALA A 79 4.39 -1.63 -8.74
CA ALA A 79 5.50 -0.89 -8.14
C ALA A 79 6.30 -1.75 -7.13
N ILE A 80 5.60 -2.56 -6.32
CA ILE A 80 6.24 -3.50 -5.38
C ILE A 80 7.02 -4.59 -6.14
N ARG A 81 6.43 -5.17 -7.19
CA ARG A 81 7.09 -6.23 -7.99
C ARG A 81 8.34 -5.71 -8.67
N ASP A 82 8.26 -4.53 -9.30
CA ASP A 82 9.39 -3.91 -10.02
C ASP A 82 10.57 -3.62 -9.10
N ARG A 83 10.30 -3.34 -7.81
CA ARG A 83 11.32 -3.02 -6.80
C ARG A 83 12.01 -4.25 -6.20
N TYR A 84 11.32 -5.39 -6.07
CA TYR A 84 11.76 -6.54 -5.26
C TYR A 84 11.82 -7.90 -5.98
N VAL A 85 11.35 -8.02 -7.23
CA VAL A 85 11.30 -9.30 -7.96
C VAL A 85 12.15 -9.24 -9.25
N GLN A 86 13.35 -8.66 -9.15
CA GLN A 86 14.39 -8.84 -10.18
C GLN A 86 15.31 -10.00 -9.83
#